data_AF-A0A4S9A088-F1
#
_entry.id   AF-A0A4S9A088-F1
#
_cell.length_a   1.000
_cell.length_b   1.000
_cell.length_c   1.000
_cell.angle_alpha   90.00
_cell.angle_beta   90.00
_cell.angle_gamma   90.00
#
_symmetry.space_group_name_H-M   'P 1'
#
loop_
_entity.id
_entity.type
_entity.pdbx_description
1 polymer ?
#
loop_
_entity_poly.entity_id
_entity_poly.type
_entity_poly.pdbx_seq_one_letter_code
_entity_poly.pdbx_strand_id
1 'polypeptide(L)'
;MVQVENEVGVLGDSRDRSDLAEERFASPLPVELHDFLAKDWSGFTDAFQHNLGELRQCSLTKGLTWGDLPGNSKRIDELFMAFHYAVYLEEVASAGKSVYPLPLYTNVWQNYADSDADANTPAIVGGGSDPGDYPSGGGVVDVLDVWQAFAPSLDFIAPDIYLNNHPRLCKEYRHNDQPLFIPEQRRDEYGALRIWAAIGSYGCLGCSPFGIDTVDSVQSPFRKHYGLLAKTSHLVLSAQAKGNASIGFFFDELSPDGKDQSPKLQATFGDWNLQIDRSFVFGRPSVGSGMVIHLENDQFLLLGWGFQVSFKHKSPDAHFSGILKFEEMNVDGGSRELRTVRLLNGDETRSGLFAIMPSEDPDYGGFPISVTIPARTGIAVCQPYALFDE
;
A
#
# COMPACT_ATOMS: atom_id res chain seq x y z
N MET A 1 17.24 6.83 7.55
CA MET A 1 16.29 7.81 7.01
C MET A 1 15.88 8.70 8.17
N VAL A 2 15.44 9.93 7.92
CA VAL A 2 14.95 10.86 8.95
C VAL A 2 13.62 11.44 8.49
N GLN A 3 12.62 11.44 9.37
CA GLN A 3 11.39 12.17 9.15
C GLN A 3 11.62 13.64 9.47
N VAL A 4 11.26 14.53 8.55
CA VAL A 4 11.31 15.98 8.72
C VAL A 4 9.92 16.45 9.12
N GLU A 5 9.83 16.93 10.36
CA GLU A 5 8.59 17.25 11.07
C GLU A 5 7.66 16.03 11.27
N ASN A 6 6.44 16.27 11.78
CA ASN A 6 5.42 15.25 11.96
C ASN A 6 4.03 15.80 11.66
N GLU A 7 3.31 15.19 10.70
CA GLU A 7 1.91 15.50 10.37
C GLU A 7 1.62 17.00 10.27
N VAL A 8 2.42 17.72 9.46
CA VAL A 8 2.28 19.18 9.33
C VAL A 8 0.95 19.59 8.73
N GLY A 9 0.43 20.72 9.17
CA GLY A 9 -0.82 21.31 8.70
C GLY A 9 -1.54 22.10 9.79
N VAL A 10 -2.67 22.71 9.44
CA VAL A 10 -3.53 23.46 10.38
C VAL A 10 -4.83 22.70 10.61
N LEU A 11 -5.19 22.51 11.89
CA LEU A 11 -6.48 21.97 12.31
C LEU A 11 -7.41 23.09 12.79
N GLY A 12 -8.72 22.94 12.53
CA GLY A 12 -9.78 23.85 12.98
C GLY A 12 -10.10 25.01 12.04
N ASP A 13 -9.25 25.28 11.04
CA ASP A 13 -9.51 26.20 9.92
C ASP A 13 -8.77 25.68 8.67
N SER A 14 -9.13 26.16 7.48
CA SER A 14 -8.49 25.79 6.22
C SER A 14 -7.12 26.47 6.01
N ARG A 15 -6.80 27.54 6.75
CA ARG A 15 -5.46 28.17 6.75
C ARG A 15 -5.16 28.96 8.01
N ASP A 16 -3.90 29.37 8.17
CA ASP A 16 -3.52 30.41 9.12
C ASP A 16 -4.20 31.75 8.77
N ARG A 17 -4.85 32.37 9.76
CA ARG A 17 -5.56 33.67 9.68
C ARG A 17 -4.81 34.80 10.39
N SER A 18 -3.54 34.58 10.77
CA SER A 18 -2.70 35.62 11.37
C SER A 18 -2.49 36.80 10.41
N ASP A 19 -2.22 37.99 10.95
CA ASP A 19 -2.01 39.20 10.14
C ASP A 19 -0.92 39.00 9.07
N LEU A 20 0.14 38.25 9.38
CA LEU A 20 1.22 37.93 8.44
C LEU A 20 0.75 36.99 7.33
N ALA A 21 -0.08 35.99 7.65
CA ALA A 21 -0.65 35.08 6.67
C ALA A 21 -1.66 35.80 5.77
N GLU A 22 -2.49 36.70 6.32
CA GLU A 22 -3.42 37.53 5.54
C GLU A 22 -2.66 38.46 4.57
N GLU A 23 -1.60 39.12 5.03
CA GLU A 23 -0.74 39.93 4.17
C GLU A 23 -0.15 39.09 3.02
N ARG A 24 0.29 37.87 3.33
CA ARG A 24 0.84 36.96 2.32
C ARG A 24 -0.23 36.42 1.36
N PHE A 25 -1.43 36.14 1.84
CA PHE A 25 -2.56 35.66 1.05
C PHE A 25 -3.10 36.76 0.11
N ALA A 26 -3.06 38.01 0.54
CA ALA A 26 -3.41 39.18 -0.27
C ALA A 26 -2.27 39.63 -1.22
N SER A 27 -1.08 39.05 -1.11
CA SER A 27 0.04 39.32 -2.01
C SER A 27 -0.10 38.55 -3.33
N PRO A 28 0.56 39.00 -4.42
CA PRO A 28 0.62 38.23 -5.65
C PRO A 28 1.18 36.82 -5.45
N LEU A 29 0.67 35.86 -6.22
CA LEU A 29 1.16 34.48 -6.24
C LEU A 29 2.69 34.45 -6.51
N PRO A 30 3.45 33.60 -5.79
CA PRO A 30 4.84 33.32 -6.12
C PRO A 30 5.00 32.88 -7.57
N VAL A 31 6.07 33.33 -8.24
CA VAL A 31 6.30 33.04 -9.66
C VAL A 31 6.41 31.54 -9.90
N GLU A 32 7.06 30.84 -8.99
CA GLU A 32 7.29 29.40 -9.10
C GLU A 32 5.96 28.61 -8.98
N LEU A 33 5.04 29.07 -8.14
CA LEU A 33 3.69 28.50 -8.06
C LEU A 33 2.86 28.81 -9.29
N HIS A 34 2.95 30.05 -9.79
CA HIS A 34 2.30 30.44 -11.04
C HIS A 34 2.75 29.54 -12.19
N ASP A 35 4.07 29.35 -12.34
CA ASP A 35 4.65 28.48 -13.37
C ASP A 35 4.22 27.01 -13.17
N PHE A 36 4.13 26.54 -11.93
CA PHE A 36 3.62 25.19 -11.61
C PHE A 36 2.17 25.01 -12.03
N LEU A 37 1.28 25.94 -11.68
CA LEU A 37 -0.14 25.89 -12.04
C LEU A 37 -0.38 26.06 -13.54
N ALA A 38 0.55 26.71 -14.26
CA ALA A 38 0.49 26.88 -15.71
C ALA A 38 0.93 25.63 -16.51
N LYS A 39 1.46 24.59 -15.85
CA LYS A 39 1.86 23.32 -16.50
C LYS A 39 0.65 22.56 -17.08
N ASP A 40 0.95 21.55 -17.88
CA ASP A 40 -0.04 20.53 -18.22
C ASP A 40 -0.31 19.63 -17.01
N TRP A 41 -1.57 19.53 -16.60
CA TRP A 41 -2.01 18.77 -15.43
C TRP A 41 -2.32 17.31 -15.76
N SER A 42 -2.10 16.86 -16.99
CA SER A 42 -2.33 15.45 -17.39
C SER A 42 -1.56 14.43 -16.54
N GLY A 43 -0.44 14.85 -15.94
CA GLY A 43 0.37 14.05 -15.01
C GLY A 43 0.16 14.39 -13.54
N PHE A 44 -0.78 15.27 -13.19
CA PHE A 44 -1.12 15.54 -11.78
C PHE A 44 -2.07 14.47 -11.25
N THR A 45 -2.14 14.32 -9.94
CA THR A 45 -3.09 13.42 -9.30
C THR A 45 -4.54 13.73 -9.72
N ASP A 46 -5.37 12.70 -9.82
CA ASP A 46 -6.80 12.86 -10.13
C ASP A 46 -7.50 13.75 -9.10
N ALA A 47 -7.08 13.66 -7.83
CA ALA A 47 -7.60 14.47 -6.74
C ALA A 47 -7.30 15.96 -6.93
N PHE A 48 -6.05 16.31 -7.27
CA PHE A 48 -5.68 17.70 -7.56
C PHE A 48 -6.50 18.25 -8.74
N GLN A 49 -6.60 17.49 -9.85
CA GLN A 49 -7.37 17.90 -11.02
C GLN A 49 -8.86 18.08 -10.71
N HIS A 50 -9.43 17.22 -9.87
CA HIS A 50 -10.83 17.30 -9.46
C HIS A 50 -11.09 18.51 -8.55
N ASN A 51 -10.27 18.71 -7.52
CA ASN A 51 -10.51 19.70 -6.49
C ASN A 51 -10.10 21.13 -6.90
N LEU A 52 -9.12 21.26 -7.78
CA LEU A 52 -8.56 22.55 -8.22
C LEU A 52 -8.73 22.80 -9.74
N GLY A 53 -9.48 21.96 -10.44
CA GLY A 53 -9.64 22.03 -11.90
C GLY A 53 -10.24 23.36 -12.41
N GLU A 54 -11.00 24.08 -11.57
CA GLU A 54 -11.53 25.41 -11.90
C GLU A 54 -10.43 26.45 -12.12
N LEU A 55 -9.24 26.27 -11.52
CA LEU A 55 -8.09 27.15 -11.75
C LEU A 55 -7.71 27.22 -13.23
N ARG A 56 -7.96 26.16 -14.00
CA ARG A 56 -7.67 26.11 -15.44
C ARG A 56 -8.55 27.04 -16.27
N GLN A 57 -9.65 27.53 -15.70
CA GLN A 57 -10.52 28.51 -16.35
C GLN A 57 -10.00 29.95 -16.16
N CYS A 58 -9.07 30.16 -15.24
CA CYS A 58 -8.44 31.44 -15.02
C CYS A 58 -7.24 31.64 -15.94
N SER A 59 -7.17 32.80 -16.60
CA SER A 59 -5.91 33.22 -17.19
C SER A 59 -5.00 33.65 -16.06
N LEU A 60 -4.00 32.82 -15.74
CA LEU A 60 -3.00 33.11 -14.71
C LEU A 60 -2.18 34.34 -15.13
N THR A 61 -2.67 35.54 -14.83
CA THR A 61 -2.02 36.81 -15.17
C THR A 61 -1.09 37.27 -14.04
N LYS A 62 -0.08 38.08 -14.38
CA LYS A 62 0.82 38.64 -13.37
C LYS A 62 0.06 39.52 -12.40
N GLY A 63 0.24 39.28 -11.10
CA GLY A 63 -0.37 40.08 -10.03
C GLY A 63 -1.64 39.48 -9.42
N LEU A 64 -2.12 38.32 -9.90
CA LEU A 64 -3.18 37.58 -9.22
C LEU A 64 -2.75 37.24 -7.79
N THR A 65 -3.68 37.41 -6.86
CA THR A 65 -3.53 36.98 -5.47
C THR A 65 -4.21 35.63 -5.26
N TRP A 66 -4.04 35.04 -4.08
CA TRP A 66 -4.71 33.80 -3.73
C TRP A 66 -6.24 33.95 -3.69
N GLY A 67 -6.74 35.09 -3.22
CA GLY A 67 -8.17 35.38 -3.17
C GLY A 67 -8.83 35.60 -4.54
N ASP A 68 -8.05 35.83 -5.59
CA ASP A 68 -8.55 36.01 -6.96
C ASP A 68 -8.73 34.67 -7.71
N LEU A 69 -8.24 33.56 -7.13
CA LEU A 69 -8.31 32.24 -7.76
C LEU A 69 -9.76 31.69 -7.73
N PRO A 70 -10.27 31.15 -8.85
CA PRO A 70 -11.61 30.59 -8.89
C PRO A 70 -11.68 29.22 -8.18
N GLY A 71 -12.89 28.79 -7.86
CA GLY A 71 -13.16 27.48 -7.25
C GLY A 71 -13.48 27.56 -5.76
N ASN A 72 -13.34 26.43 -5.09
CA ASN A 72 -13.66 26.30 -3.68
C ASN A 72 -12.63 27.02 -2.80
N SER A 73 -13.06 28.03 -2.04
CA SER A 73 -12.17 28.86 -1.22
C SER A 73 -11.38 28.05 -0.18
N LYS A 74 -11.94 26.98 0.40
CA LYS A 74 -11.19 26.12 1.35
C LYS A 74 -10.08 25.33 0.66
N ARG A 75 -10.27 24.95 -0.61
CA ARG A 75 -9.24 24.26 -1.41
C ARG A 75 -8.15 25.22 -1.88
N ILE A 76 -8.51 26.49 -2.13
CA ILE A 76 -7.52 27.54 -2.37
C ILE A 76 -6.73 27.85 -1.09
N ASP A 77 -7.40 27.93 0.06
CA ASP A 77 -6.73 28.05 1.37
C ASP A 77 -5.78 26.86 1.62
N GLU A 78 -6.19 25.63 1.31
CA GLU A 78 -5.34 24.44 1.42
C GLU A 78 -4.14 24.50 0.47
N LEU A 79 -4.33 24.90 -0.78
CA LEU A 79 -3.24 25.09 -1.75
C LEU A 79 -2.22 26.13 -1.25
N PHE A 80 -2.70 27.22 -0.63
CA PHE A 80 -1.86 28.21 0.04
C PHE A 80 -1.03 27.59 1.16
N MET A 81 -1.66 26.83 2.04
CA MET A 81 -0.97 26.17 3.15
C MET A 81 0.04 25.13 2.64
N ALA A 82 -0.35 24.28 1.69
CA ALA A 82 0.50 23.22 1.14
C ALA A 82 1.78 23.79 0.49
N PHE A 83 1.65 24.85 -0.32
CA PHE A 83 2.80 25.53 -0.90
C PHE A 83 3.75 26.05 0.17
N HIS A 84 3.22 26.73 1.19
CA HIS A 84 4.05 27.34 2.23
C HIS A 84 4.68 26.32 3.19
N TYR A 85 3.99 25.23 3.53
CA TYR A 85 4.59 24.12 4.28
C TYR A 85 5.66 23.39 3.47
N ALA A 86 5.42 23.12 2.18
CA ALA A 86 6.41 22.47 1.32
C ALA A 86 7.71 23.29 1.25
N VAL A 87 7.61 24.61 1.04
CA VAL A 87 8.78 25.51 1.01
C VAL A 87 9.50 25.57 2.36
N TYR A 88 8.76 25.58 3.48
CA TYR A 88 9.36 25.53 4.81
C TYR A 88 10.13 24.23 5.04
N LEU A 89 9.52 23.07 4.72
CA LEU A 89 10.17 21.77 4.87
C LEU A 89 11.33 21.59 3.90
N GLU A 90 11.29 22.20 2.72
CA GLU A 90 12.43 22.26 1.80
C GLU A 90 13.63 22.96 2.43
N GLU A 91 13.42 24.09 3.10
CA GLU A 91 14.48 24.82 3.78
C GLU A 91 15.12 23.96 4.88
N VAL A 92 14.29 23.29 5.70
CA VAL A 92 14.77 22.37 6.76
C VAL A 92 15.51 21.16 6.16
N ALA A 93 14.91 20.50 5.17
CA ALA A 93 15.46 19.30 4.55
C ALA A 93 16.76 19.57 3.79
N SER A 94 16.82 20.65 3.00
CA SER A 94 18.02 21.06 2.26
C SER A 94 19.17 21.43 3.19
N ALA A 95 18.88 22.17 4.27
CA ALA A 95 19.86 22.47 5.31
C ALA A 95 20.41 21.18 5.94
N GLY A 96 19.53 20.23 6.30
CA GLY A 96 19.92 18.92 6.82
C GLY A 96 20.81 18.13 5.85
N LYS A 97 20.39 18.00 4.58
CA LYS A 97 21.16 17.29 3.54
C LYS A 97 22.52 17.92 3.26
N SER A 98 22.65 19.25 3.40
CA SER A 98 23.93 19.95 3.23
C SER A 98 24.99 19.54 4.26
N VAL A 99 24.56 19.10 5.45
CA VAL A 99 25.44 18.61 6.52
C VAL A 99 25.65 17.11 6.39
N TYR A 100 24.58 16.34 6.25
CA TYR A 100 24.66 14.88 6.11
C TYR A 100 23.49 14.34 5.25
N PRO A 101 23.76 13.88 4.01
CA PRO A 101 22.73 13.56 3.02
C PRO A 101 22.08 12.18 3.25
N LEU A 102 21.39 12.01 4.39
CA LEU A 102 20.50 10.87 4.61
C LEU A 102 19.23 10.99 3.75
N PRO A 103 18.54 9.87 3.46
CA PRO A 103 17.20 9.95 2.92
C PRO A 103 16.26 10.62 3.93
N LEU A 104 15.53 11.64 3.48
CA LEU A 104 14.58 12.44 4.23
C LEU A 104 13.17 12.24 3.67
N TYR A 105 12.17 12.23 4.54
CA TYR A 105 10.76 12.20 4.15
C TYR A 105 9.93 13.00 5.15
N THR A 106 8.68 13.31 4.81
CA THR A 106 7.69 13.81 5.79
C THR A 106 6.48 12.89 5.78
N ASN A 107 5.82 12.73 6.92
CA ASN A 107 4.60 11.94 7.03
C ASN A 107 3.35 12.81 6.92
N VAL A 108 2.22 12.17 6.62
CA VAL A 108 0.98 12.86 6.30
C VAL A 108 -0.17 12.20 7.05
N TRP A 109 -0.79 12.97 7.95
CA TRP A 109 -2.13 12.68 8.46
C TRP A 109 -3.12 12.81 7.29
N GLN A 110 -3.73 11.69 6.92
CA GLN A 110 -4.65 11.62 5.79
C GLN A 110 -5.99 12.31 6.04
N ASN A 111 -6.57 12.85 4.97
CA ASN A 111 -7.99 13.18 4.97
C ASN A 111 -8.83 11.88 4.98
N TYR A 112 -10.01 11.94 5.57
CA TYR A 112 -10.98 10.85 5.51
C TYR A 112 -12.21 11.34 4.75
N ALA A 113 -12.30 10.97 3.47
CA ALA A 113 -13.49 11.18 2.66
C ALA A 113 -14.31 9.88 2.56
N ASP A 114 -15.64 9.98 2.49
CA ASP A 114 -16.54 8.81 2.38
C ASP A 114 -16.17 7.83 1.25
N SER A 115 -15.49 8.31 0.19
CA SER A 115 -15.05 7.49 -0.95
C SER A 115 -13.76 6.70 -0.71
N ASP A 116 -12.95 7.07 0.28
CA ASP A 116 -11.69 6.40 0.64
C ASP A 116 -11.68 5.84 2.06
N ALA A 117 -12.77 6.02 2.81
CA ALA A 117 -12.93 5.44 4.14
C ALA A 117 -12.82 3.91 4.09
N ASP A 118 -12.01 3.36 4.99
CA ASP A 118 -11.94 1.94 5.23
C ASP A 118 -13.27 1.47 5.85
N ALA A 119 -13.78 0.31 5.40
CA ALA A 119 -15.07 -0.21 5.82
C ALA A 119 -15.17 -0.51 7.32
N ASN A 120 -14.04 -0.61 8.03
CA ASN A 120 -13.96 -0.86 9.47
C ASN A 120 -13.66 0.42 10.28
N THR A 121 -13.84 1.60 9.69
CA THR A 121 -13.68 2.89 10.37
C THR A 121 -14.78 3.11 11.44
N PRO A 122 -14.44 3.41 12.71
CA PRO A 122 -15.43 3.71 13.74
C PRO A 122 -16.25 4.96 13.42
N ALA A 123 -17.52 5.01 13.86
CA ALA A 123 -18.41 6.16 13.60
C ALA A 123 -18.03 7.47 14.33
N ILE A 124 -17.06 7.43 15.26
CA ILE A 124 -16.57 8.59 16.01
C ILE A 124 -15.07 8.72 15.74
N VAL A 125 -14.71 9.24 14.57
CA VAL A 125 -13.33 9.59 14.22
C VAL A 125 -13.28 11.06 13.79
N GLY A 126 -12.26 11.78 14.25
CA GLY A 126 -11.93 13.10 13.72
C GLY A 126 -11.17 12.95 12.39
N GLY A 127 -11.15 14.00 11.56
CA GLY A 127 -10.43 14.01 10.28
C GLY A 127 -11.30 13.98 9.02
N GLY A 128 -12.47 14.63 9.03
CA GLY A 128 -13.41 14.72 7.89
C GLY A 128 -12.81 15.16 6.55
N SER A 129 -13.67 15.44 5.56
CA SER A 129 -13.24 15.61 4.17
C SER A 129 -12.75 17.02 3.80
N ASP A 130 -13.03 18.01 4.65
CA ASP A 130 -12.70 19.41 4.36
C ASP A 130 -11.35 19.81 4.97
N PRO A 131 -10.57 20.68 4.31
CA PRO A 131 -9.35 21.23 4.88
C PRO A 131 -9.63 21.92 6.23
N GLY A 132 -8.86 21.54 7.25
CA GLY A 132 -9.06 21.96 8.64
C GLY A 132 -9.75 20.90 9.50
N ASP A 133 -10.50 19.96 8.91
CA ASP A 133 -10.95 18.75 9.61
C ASP A 133 -9.78 17.78 9.79
N TYR A 134 -8.94 17.66 8.75
CA TYR A 134 -7.57 17.14 8.77
C TYR A 134 -6.57 18.29 8.69
N PRO A 135 -5.27 18.08 9.00
CA PRO A 135 -4.26 19.14 8.97
C PRO A 135 -4.12 19.77 7.57
N SER A 136 -4.78 20.91 7.35
CA SER A 136 -4.79 21.62 6.07
C SER A 136 -3.37 22.02 5.67
N GLY A 137 -3.00 21.70 4.43
CA GLY A 137 -1.66 21.91 3.90
C GLY A 137 -0.70 20.73 4.05
N GLY A 138 -1.07 19.70 4.82
CA GLY A 138 -0.35 18.42 4.80
C GLY A 138 -0.31 17.81 3.41
N GLY A 139 0.65 16.91 3.15
CA GLY A 139 0.90 16.31 1.84
C GLY A 139 -0.13 15.27 1.36
N VAL A 140 -1.42 15.50 1.60
CA VAL A 140 -2.52 14.64 1.13
C VAL A 140 -2.55 14.59 -0.39
N VAL A 141 -3.20 13.55 -0.95
CA VAL A 141 -3.25 13.30 -2.40
C VAL A 141 -3.76 14.52 -3.18
N ASP A 142 -4.68 15.29 -2.59
CA ASP A 142 -5.27 16.51 -3.16
C ASP A 142 -4.22 17.59 -3.52
N VAL A 143 -3.07 17.61 -2.82
CA VAL A 143 -1.98 18.59 -2.98
C VAL A 143 -0.60 17.94 -3.06
N LEU A 144 -0.53 16.62 -3.29
CA LEU A 144 0.73 15.86 -3.33
C LEU A 144 1.68 16.37 -4.44
N ASP A 145 1.13 16.80 -5.57
CA ASP A 145 1.90 17.38 -6.67
C ASP A 145 2.65 18.66 -6.26
N VAL A 146 2.08 19.46 -5.34
CA VAL A 146 2.70 20.67 -4.80
C VAL A 146 3.89 20.29 -3.92
N TRP A 147 3.70 19.31 -3.03
CA TRP A 147 4.76 18.82 -2.17
C TRP A 147 5.94 18.25 -2.94
N GLN A 148 5.68 17.43 -3.97
CA GLN A 148 6.73 16.89 -4.83
C GLN A 148 7.47 17.98 -5.64
N ALA A 149 6.79 19.07 -5.98
CA ALA A 149 7.39 20.18 -6.74
C ALA A 149 8.21 21.15 -5.88
N PHE A 150 7.75 21.43 -4.65
CA PHE A 150 8.29 22.50 -3.81
C PHE A 150 9.11 22.03 -2.61
N ALA A 151 9.21 20.72 -2.38
CA ALA A 151 10.11 20.13 -1.39
C ALA A 151 11.06 19.05 -1.98
N PRO A 152 11.85 19.35 -3.03
CA PRO A 152 12.70 18.38 -3.72
C PRO A 152 13.83 17.76 -2.86
N SER A 153 14.16 18.34 -1.72
CA SER A 153 15.11 17.78 -0.76
C SER A 153 14.49 16.68 0.11
N LEU A 154 13.16 16.54 0.13
CA LEU A 154 12.49 15.33 0.62
C LEU A 154 12.54 14.26 -0.48
N ASP A 155 12.98 13.06 -0.15
CA ASP A 155 13.10 11.96 -1.13
C ASP A 155 11.73 11.35 -1.48
N PHE A 156 10.73 11.49 -0.59
CA PHE A 156 9.34 11.11 -0.82
C PHE A 156 8.43 11.67 0.29
N ILE A 157 7.12 11.61 0.04
CA ILE A 157 6.05 11.96 0.98
C ILE A 157 5.33 10.68 1.40
N ALA A 158 5.14 10.48 2.70
CA ALA A 158 4.76 9.19 3.26
C ALA A 158 3.38 9.23 3.95
N PRO A 159 2.44 8.34 3.62
CA PRO A 159 1.12 8.37 4.23
C PRO A 159 1.06 7.61 5.56
N ASP A 160 0.40 8.21 6.55
CA ASP A 160 -0.03 7.54 7.78
C ASP A 160 -1.40 6.88 7.56
N ILE A 161 -1.43 5.55 7.45
CA ILE A 161 -2.64 4.82 7.01
C ILE A 161 -3.31 4.13 8.20
N TYR A 162 -4.32 4.78 8.77
CA TYR A 162 -5.12 4.22 9.86
C TYR A 162 -6.53 3.82 9.47
N LEU A 163 -7.24 4.70 8.75
CA LEU A 163 -8.67 4.56 8.45
C LEU A 163 -9.00 4.68 6.96
N ASN A 164 -7.99 4.82 6.11
CA ASN A 164 -8.17 4.87 4.65
C ASN A 164 -8.13 3.48 4.03
N ASN A 165 -8.65 3.36 2.81
CA ASN A 165 -8.49 2.17 1.99
C ASN A 165 -7.00 1.96 1.69
N HIS A 166 -6.42 0.99 2.40
CA HIS A 166 -4.97 0.82 2.42
C HIS A 166 -4.35 0.53 1.04
N PRO A 167 -4.87 -0.39 0.20
CA PRO A 167 -4.36 -0.57 -1.17
C PRO A 167 -4.49 0.68 -2.05
N ARG A 168 -5.59 1.43 -1.92
CA ARG A 168 -5.81 2.64 -2.70
C ARG A 168 -4.77 3.70 -2.36
N LEU A 169 -4.55 4.00 -1.07
CA LEU A 169 -3.50 4.96 -0.69
C LEU A 169 -2.09 4.49 -1.05
N CYS A 170 -1.80 3.19 -0.96
CA CYS A 170 -0.51 2.68 -1.46
C CYS A 170 -0.32 3.00 -2.95
N LYS A 171 -1.38 2.91 -3.76
CA LYS A 171 -1.33 3.27 -5.18
C LYS A 171 -1.16 4.78 -5.38
N GLU A 172 -1.95 5.59 -4.67
CA GLU A 172 -1.94 7.05 -4.80
C GLU A 172 -0.60 7.65 -4.35
N TYR A 173 0.02 7.12 -3.29
CA TYR A 173 1.35 7.58 -2.85
C TYR A 173 2.51 6.99 -3.65
N ARG A 174 2.27 6.10 -4.61
CA ARG A 174 3.25 5.73 -5.66
C ARG A 174 3.23 6.70 -6.84
N HIS A 175 2.47 7.81 -6.75
CA HIS A 175 2.44 8.87 -7.74
C HIS A 175 3.84 9.36 -8.13
N ASN A 176 4.05 9.57 -9.44
CA ASN A 176 5.34 9.89 -10.04
C ASN A 176 6.48 8.91 -9.66
N ASP A 177 6.14 7.64 -9.42
CA ASP A 177 7.07 6.58 -9.04
C ASP A 177 7.87 6.86 -7.76
N GLN A 178 7.42 7.78 -6.89
CA GLN A 178 8.11 8.02 -5.62
C GLN A 178 8.19 6.73 -4.78
N PRO A 179 9.24 6.57 -3.96
CA PRO A 179 9.30 5.51 -2.97
C PRO A 179 8.06 5.52 -2.05
N LEU A 180 7.54 4.33 -1.72
CA LEU A 180 6.44 4.18 -0.77
C LEU A 180 6.96 3.66 0.56
N PHE A 181 6.63 4.34 1.64
CA PHE A 181 6.87 3.92 3.02
C PHE A 181 5.64 4.26 3.84
N ILE A 182 5.18 3.36 4.72
CA ILE A 182 4.05 3.58 5.62
C ILE A 182 4.61 3.80 7.04
N PRO A 183 4.96 5.05 7.41
CA PRO A 183 5.59 5.36 8.70
C PRO A 183 4.68 5.12 9.89
N GLU A 184 3.36 5.25 9.69
CA GLU A 184 2.37 4.92 10.70
C GLU A 184 1.20 4.13 10.15
N GLN A 185 0.76 3.15 10.94
CA GLN A 185 -0.45 2.37 10.71
C GLN A 185 -0.90 1.68 12.00
N ARG A 186 -2.04 1.00 11.95
CA ARG A 186 -2.53 0.16 13.05
C ARG A 186 -1.53 -0.93 13.44
N ARG A 187 -1.45 -1.20 14.75
CA ARG A 187 -0.53 -2.19 15.37
C ARG A 187 -1.16 -3.55 15.68
N ASP A 188 -2.43 -3.74 15.33
CA ASP A 188 -3.18 -4.97 15.55
C ASP A 188 -3.17 -5.88 14.31
N GLU A 189 -3.88 -7.00 14.38
CA GLU A 189 -3.96 -7.99 13.29
C GLU A 189 -4.41 -7.33 11.99
N TYR A 190 -5.35 -6.39 12.06
CA TYR A 190 -5.89 -5.67 10.92
C TYR A 190 -4.80 -4.93 10.12
N GLY A 191 -3.92 -4.21 10.82
CA GLY A 191 -2.77 -3.54 10.21
C GLY A 191 -1.70 -4.52 9.74
N ALA A 192 -1.50 -5.63 10.45
CA ALA A 192 -0.48 -6.62 10.12
C ALA A 192 -0.77 -7.37 8.81
N LEU A 193 -2.05 -7.61 8.47
CA LEU A 193 -2.44 -8.22 7.20
C LEU A 193 -2.12 -7.30 5.99
N ARG A 194 -2.34 -5.99 6.14
CA ARG A 194 -2.23 -5.00 5.05
C ARG A 194 -0.82 -4.80 4.51
N ILE A 195 0.20 -5.05 5.32
CA ILE A 195 1.61 -4.92 4.91
C ILE A 195 1.93 -5.76 3.68
N TRP A 196 1.23 -6.89 3.50
CA TRP A 196 1.49 -7.81 2.40
C TRP A 196 1.11 -7.18 1.07
N ALA A 197 -0.04 -6.49 1.00
CA ALA A 197 -0.40 -5.71 -0.18
C ALA A 197 0.60 -4.58 -0.42
N ALA A 198 0.96 -3.82 0.61
CA ALA A 198 1.92 -2.71 0.50
C ALA A 198 3.26 -3.16 -0.10
N ILE A 199 3.86 -4.21 0.47
CA ILE A 199 5.19 -4.70 0.09
C ILE A 199 5.13 -5.45 -1.24
N GLY A 200 4.15 -6.35 -1.39
CA GLY A 200 4.09 -7.29 -2.52
C GLY A 200 3.48 -6.72 -3.79
N SER A 201 2.58 -5.73 -3.71
CA SER A 201 1.91 -5.14 -4.88
C SER A 201 2.37 -3.71 -5.19
N TYR A 202 2.82 -2.95 -4.18
CA TYR A 202 3.17 -1.54 -4.35
C TYR A 202 4.65 -1.25 -4.10
N GLY A 203 5.48 -2.28 -3.92
CA GLY A 203 6.92 -2.13 -3.73
C GLY A 203 7.29 -1.29 -2.51
N CYS A 204 6.48 -1.33 -1.45
CA CYS A 204 6.71 -0.56 -0.24
C CYS A 204 8.04 -0.94 0.42
N LEU A 205 8.79 0.08 0.88
CA LEU A 205 10.06 -0.06 1.60
C LEU A 205 9.87 -0.67 2.99
N GLY A 206 8.71 -0.41 3.60
CA GLY A 206 8.39 -0.90 4.94
C GLY A 206 7.09 -0.29 5.47
N CYS A 207 6.54 -0.95 6.48
CA CYS A 207 5.39 -0.48 7.23
C CYS A 207 5.79 -0.39 8.70
N SER A 208 5.31 0.62 9.43
CA SER A 208 5.70 0.88 10.80
C SER A 208 4.43 1.02 11.67
N PRO A 209 4.05 -0.01 12.43
CA PRO A 209 2.88 0.07 13.30
C PRO A 209 3.15 1.03 14.46
N PHE A 210 2.29 2.04 14.62
CA PHE A 210 2.44 3.06 15.66
C PHE A 210 2.03 2.53 17.04
N GLY A 211 2.76 2.93 18.08
CA GLY A 211 2.48 2.54 19.48
C GLY A 211 2.73 1.06 19.77
N ILE A 212 3.67 0.43 19.06
CA ILE A 212 3.99 -1.00 19.17
C ILE A 212 4.45 -1.43 20.57
N ASP A 213 4.99 -0.49 21.35
CA ASP A 213 5.40 -0.63 22.75
C ASP A 213 4.22 -0.89 23.71
N THR A 214 2.99 -0.65 23.28
CA THR A 214 1.77 -0.97 24.02
C THR A 214 1.26 -2.39 23.79
N VAL A 215 1.92 -3.19 22.94
CA VAL A 215 1.55 -4.57 22.62
C VAL A 215 2.60 -5.51 23.18
N ASP A 216 2.17 -6.59 23.83
CA ASP A 216 3.09 -7.63 24.27
C ASP A 216 3.84 -8.22 23.06
N SER A 217 5.17 -8.22 23.13
CA SER A 217 6.02 -8.65 22.02
C SER A 217 5.79 -10.10 21.56
N VAL A 218 5.31 -10.98 22.45
CA VAL A 218 5.00 -12.38 22.12
C VAL A 218 3.66 -12.47 21.39
N GLN A 219 2.70 -11.62 21.76
CA GLN A 219 1.36 -11.55 21.17
C GLN A 219 1.26 -10.64 19.93
N SER A 220 2.28 -9.81 19.67
CA SER A 220 2.28 -8.92 18.53
C SER A 220 2.13 -9.68 17.21
N PRO A 221 1.11 -9.37 16.38
CA PRO A 221 0.88 -10.07 15.13
C PRO A 221 2.03 -9.84 14.13
N PHE A 222 2.67 -8.68 14.21
CA PHE A 222 3.84 -8.33 13.41
C PHE A 222 5.03 -9.28 13.62
N ARG A 223 5.14 -9.95 14.78
CA ARG A 223 6.21 -10.93 15.02
C ARG A 223 6.22 -12.03 13.97
N LYS A 224 5.04 -12.56 13.65
CA LYS A 224 4.86 -13.62 12.65
C LYS A 224 5.15 -13.10 11.25
N HIS A 225 4.51 -11.99 10.86
CA HIS A 225 4.63 -11.47 9.51
C HIS A 225 6.03 -10.93 9.19
N TYR A 226 6.63 -10.13 10.07
CA TYR A 226 8.01 -9.68 9.91
C TYR A 226 9.03 -10.80 10.11
N GLY A 227 8.72 -11.82 10.91
CA GLY A 227 9.55 -13.03 10.99
C GLY A 227 9.67 -13.75 9.65
N LEU A 228 8.57 -13.86 8.89
CA LEU A 228 8.58 -14.45 7.55
C LEU A 228 9.28 -13.51 6.54
N LEU A 229 8.88 -12.24 6.49
CA LEU A 229 9.47 -11.25 5.57
C LEU A 229 10.98 -11.08 5.79
N ALA A 230 11.47 -11.11 7.04
CA ALA A 230 12.90 -11.04 7.33
C ALA A 230 13.65 -12.23 6.72
N LYS A 231 13.12 -13.45 6.88
CA LYS A 231 13.71 -14.68 6.30
C LYS A 231 13.74 -14.65 4.78
N THR A 232 12.70 -14.09 4.14
CA THR A 232 12.54 -14.10 2.68
C THR A 232 12.90 -12.78 2.01
N SER A 233 13.42 -11.80 2.77
CA SER A 233 13.66 -10.43 2.32
C SER A 233 14.45 -10.33 1.01
N HIS A 234 15.48 -11.15 0.83
CA HIS A 234 16.27 -11.17 -0.41
C HIS A 234 15.46 -11.57 -1.66
N LEU A 235 14.46 -12.45 -1.54
CA LEU A 235 13.57 -12.85 -2.63
C LEU A 235 12.54 -11.76 -2.91
N VAL A 236 11.98 -11.17 -1.85
CA VAL A 236 11.03 -10.05 -1.94
C VAL A 236 11.68 -8.83 -2.60
N LEU A 237 12.86 -8.43 -2.13
CA LEU A 237 13.62 -7.31 -2.70
C LEU A 237 14.06 -7.58 -4.15
N SER A 238 14.42 -8.82 -4.48
CA SER A 238 14.71 -9.19 -5.87
C SER A 238 13.48 -9.06 -6.77
N ALA A 239 12.30 -9.46 -6.30
CA ALA A 239 11.04 -9.29 -7.02
C ALA A 239 10.67 -7.81 -7.20
N GLN A 240 10.82 -7.00 -6.14
CA GLN A 240 10.60 -5.56 -6.21
C GLN A 240 11.53 -4.88 -7.23
N ALA A 241 12.81 -5.28 -7.27
CA ALA A 241 13.79 -4.75 -8.22
C ALA A 241 13.52 -5.15 -9.68
N LYS A 242 12.92 -6.32 -9.91
CA LYS A 242 12.49 -6.76 -11.26
C LYS A 242 11.29 -5.94 -11.78
N GLY A 243 10.45 -5.45 -10.86
CA GLY A 243 9.18 -4.80 -11.19
C GLY A 243 8.14 -5.79 -11.71
N ASN A 244 6.86 -5.59 -11.35
CA ASN A 244 5.74 -6.43 -11.79
C ASN A 244 6.00 -7.96 -11.69
N ALA A 245 6.73 -8.39 -10.66
CA ALA A 245 7.11 -9.79 -10.44
C ALA A 245 6.40 -10.40 -9.22
N SER A 246 5.51 -9.66 -8.58
CA SER A 246 4.80 -10.11 -7.39
C SER A 246 3.43 -9.47 -7.27
N ILE A 247 2.55 -10.17 -6.56
CA ILE A 247 1.28 -9.64 -6.07
C ILE A 247 1.17 -9.98 -4.59
N GLY A 248 1.01 -8.94 -3.77
CA GLY A 248 0.71 -9.04 -2.34
C GLY A 248 -0.75 -8.75 -2.05
N PHE A 249 -1.29 -9.39 -1.02
CA PHE A 249 -2.72 -9.37 -0.73
C PHE A 249 -3.04 -9.74 0.72
N PHE A 250 -4.29 -9.49 1.09
CA PHE A 250 -4.87 -9.91 2.36
C PHE A 250 -6.37 -10.24 2.19
N PHE A 251 -6.88 -10.96 3.16
CA PHE A 251 -8.27 -11.35 3.33
C PHE A 251 -8.66 -11.03 4.78
N ASP A 252 -9.52 -10.04 4.98
CA ASP A 252 -10.01 -9.64 6.31
C ASP A 252 -10.98 -10.69 6.89
N GLU A 253 -11.53 -10.49 8.09
CA GLU A 253 -12.55 -11.40 8.60
C GLU A 253 -13.78 -11.45 7.68
N LEU A 254 -14.39 -12.63 7.55
CA LEU A 254 -15.67 -12.76 6.86
C LEU A 254 -16.72 -11.95 7.63
N SER A 255 -17.69 -11.38 6.90
CA SER A 255 -18.81 -10.67 7.54
C SER A 255 -19.60 -11.59 8.49
N PRO A 256 -20.38 -11.03 9.44
CA PRO A 256 -21.18 -11.85 10.36
C PRO A 256 -22.14 -12.83 9.66
N ASP A 257 -22.65 -12.49 8.47
CA ASP A 257 -23.47 -13.36 7.62
C ASP A 257 -22.65 -14.34 6.75
N GLY A 258 -21.34 -14.40 6.94
CA GLY A 258 -20.43 -15.36 6.30
C GLY A 258 -20.03 -15.02 4.87
N LYS A 259 -20.30 -13.79 4.40
CA LYS A 259 -19.91 -13.36 3.06
C LYS A 259 -18.46 -12.90 3.05
N ASP A 260 -17.77 -13.27 1.97
CA ASP A 260 -16.46 -12.71 1.66
C ASP A 260 -16.63 -11.41 0.90
N GLN A 261 -16.14 -10.32 1.49
CA GLN A 261 -16.16 -8.99 0.88
C GLN A 261 -14.85 -8.67 0.16
N SER A 262 -13.89 -9.60 0.17
CA SER A 262 -12.59 -9.40 -0.47
C SER A 262 -12.76 -9.23 -1.99
N PRO A 263 -11.99 -8.33 -2.62
CA PRO A 263 -11.99 -8.22 -4.06
C PRO A 263 -11.48 -9.52 -4.69
N LYS A 264 -11.87 -9.78 -5.94
CA LYS A 264 -11.29 -10.88 -6.72
C LYS A 264 -9.82 -10.56 -7.01
N LEU A 265 -8.91 -11.38 -6.50
CA LEU A 265 -7.47 -11.20 -6.68
C LEU A 265 -6.99 -12.06 -7.84
N GLN A 266 -6.53 -11.39 -8.90
CA GLN A 266 -5.97 -12.03 -10.09
C GLN A 266 -4.68 -11.32 -10.50
N ALA A 267 -3.75 -12.09 -11.04
CA ALA A 267 -2.51 -11.58 -11.60
C ALA A 267 -2.10 -12.41 -12.81
N THR A 268 -1.32 -11.82 -13.71
CA THR A 268 -0.74 -12.52 -14.85
C THR A 268 0.77 -12.38 -14.81
N PHE A 269 1.46 -13.52 -14.79
CA PHE A 269 2.92 -13.57 -14.82
C PHE A 269 3.38 -14.62 -15.83
N GLY A 270 4.23 -14.21 -16.77
CA GLY A 270 4.66 -15.07 -17.88
C GLY A 270 3.47 -15.58 -18.69
N ASP A 271 3.29 -16.91 -18.69
CA ASP A 271 2.22 -17.59 -19.41
C ASP A 271 1.02 -17.97 -18.52
N TRP A 272 0.99 -17.51 -17.27
CA TRP A 272 0.05 -17.97 -16.27
C TRP A 272 -0.84 -16.84 -15.76
N ASN A 273 -2.15 -17.08 -15.81
CA ASN A 273 -3.15 -16.32 -15.08
C ASN A 273 -3.38 -17.01 -13.73
N LEU A 274 -3.19 -16.25 -12.66
CA LEU A 274 -3.39 -16.68 -11.29
C LEU A 274 -4.73 -16.16 -10.79
N GLN A 275 -5.46 -17.00 -10.08
CA GLN A 275 -6.56 -16.58 -9.20
C GLN A 275 -6.19 -16.93 -7.76
N ILE A 276 -6.28 -15.93 -6.89
CA ILE A 276 -5.90 -16.02 -5.48
C ILE A 276 -7.17 -15.89 -4.65
N ASP A 277 -7.47 -16.92 -3.87
CA ASP A 277 -8.65 -16.99 -3.02
C ASP A 277 -8.25 -17.32 -1.59
N ARG A 278 -9.19 -17.21 -0.64
CA ARG A 278 -8.99 -17.78 0.69
C ARG A 278 -8.75 -19.27 0.59
N SER A 279 -7.91 -19.80 1.49
CA SER A 279 -7.72 -21.24 1.61
C SER A 279 -9.05 -21.91 1.87
N PHE A 280 -9.35 -22.96 1.11
CA PHE A 280 -10.47 -23.84 1.41
C PHE A 280 -10.37 -24.41 2.83
N VAL A 281 -11.48 -24.42 3.55
CA VAL A 281 -11.66 -25.15 4.80
C VAL A 281 -13.09 -25.72 4.84
N PHE A 282 -13.33 -26.73 5.68
CA PHE A 282 -14.67 -27.32 5.81
C PHE A 282 -15.59 -26.51 6.74
N GLY A 283 -15.01 -25.76 7.68
CA GLY A 283 -15.71 -24.83 8.56
C GLY A 283 -15.68 -23.40 8.02
N ARG A 284 -15.40 -22.43 8.90
CA ARG A 284 -15.32 -21.02 8.55
C ARG A 284 -13.89 -20.63 8.14
N PRO A 285 -13.66 -20.13 6.90
CA PRO A 285 -12.36 -19.58 6.52
C PRO A 285 -11.92 -18.45 7.44
N SER A 286 -10.67 -18.46 7.87
CA SER A 286 -10.06 -17.39 8.66
C SER A 286 -9.64 -16.21 7.78
N VAL A 287 -9.10 -15.16 8.42
CA VAL A 287 -8.21 -14.20 7.74
C VAL A 287 -7.05 -14.89 7.03
N GLY A 288 -6.49 -14.21 6.03
CA GLY A 288 -5.33 -14.66 5.28
C GLY A 288 -4.52 -13.48 4.77
N SER A 289 -3.23 -13.67 4.56
CA SER A 289 -2.38 -12.68 3.92
C SER A 289 -1.11 -13.32 3.38
N GLY A 290 -0.55 -12.68 2.35
CA GLY A 290 0.60 -13.24 1.69
C GLY A 290 0.98 -12.51 0.42
N MET A 291 1.94 -13.09 -0.29
CA MET A 291 2.27 -12.68 -1.64
C MET A 291 2.65 -13.88 -2.50
N VAL A 292 2.41 -13.75 -3.79
CA VAL A 292 2.95 -14.66 -4.81
C VAL A 292 4.02 -13.91 -5.59
N ILE A 293 5.20 -14.50 -5.73
CA ILE A 293 6.33 -13.99 -6.49
C ILE A 293 6.58 -14.91 -7.69
N HIS A 294 6.63 -14.34 -8.90
CA HIS A 294 7.09 -15.02 -10.09
C HIS A 294 8.62 -15.09 -10.08
N LEU A 295 9.17 -16.30 -9.98
CA LEU A 295 10.62 -16.50 -9.93
C LEU A 295 11.20 -16.45 -11.36
N GLU A 296 10.91 -17.50 -12.12
CA GLU A 296 11.28 -17.70 -13.51
C GLU A 296 10.34 -18.73 -14.15
N ASN A 297 10.12 -18.64 -15.46
CA ASN A 297 9.29 -19.58 -16.24
C ASN A 297 7.93 -19.87 -15.57
N ASP A 298 7.72 -21.11 -15.19
CA ASP A 298 6.55 -21.68 -14.52
C ASP A 298 6.78 -21.87 -13.02
N GLN A 299 7.67 -21.12 -12.37
CA GLN A 299 7.92 -21.24 -10.93
C GLN A 299 7.42 -20.02 -10.15
N PHE A 300 6.64 -20.31 -9.11
CA PHE A 300 6.00 -19.33 -8.25
C PHE A 300 6.32 -19.58 -6.79
N LEU A 301 6.86 -18.58 -6.11
CA LEU A 301 7.07 -18.59 -4.67
C LEU A 301 5.82 -18.03 -3.98
N LEU A 302 5.25 -18.80 -3.07
CA LEU A 302 4.10 -18.44 -2.26
C LEU A 302 4.59 -18.18 -0.83
N LEU A 303 4.27 -16.99 -0.31
CA LEU A 303 4.61 -16.57 1.04
C LEU A 303 3.32 -16.21 1.79
N GLY A 304 3.17 -16.69 3.03
CA GLY A 304 2.06 -16.32 3.91
C GLY A 304 1.13 -17.49 4.24
N TRP A 305 -0.11 -17.16 4.61
CA TRP A 305 -1.07 -18.10 5.19
C TRP A 305 -2.52 -17.74 4.85
N GLY A 306 -3.40 -18.75 4.90
CA GLY A 306 -4.85 -18.58 4.76
C GLY A 306 -5.33 -18.31 3.33
N PHE A 307 -4.54 -18.65 2.32
CA PHE A 307 -4.88 -18.44 0.91
C PHE A 307 -4.61 -19.67 0.05
N GLN A 308 -5.10 -19.66 -1.18
CA GLN A 308 -4.80 -20.65 -2.19
C GLN A 308 -4.65 -19.98 -3.56
N VAL A 309 -3.88 -20.61 -4.45
CA VAL A 309 -3.67 -20.12 -5.81
C VAL A 309 -4.08 -21.20 -6.80
N SER A 310 -4.85 -20.82 -7.80
CA SER A 310 -5.07 -21.64 -9.00
C SER A 310 -4.37 -21.01 -10.19
N PHE A 311 -3.91 -21.88 -11.10
CA PHE A 311 -3.14 -21.48 -12.27
C PHE A 311 -3.89 -21.89 -13.53
N LYS A 312 -4.08 -20.94 -14.44
CA LYS A 312 -4.60 -21.19 -15.77
C LYS A 312 -3.62 -20.66 -16.79
N HIS A 313 -3.23 -21.49 -17.75
CA HIS A 313 -2.39 -21.03 -18.85
C HIS A 313 -3.13 -19.99 -19.70
N LYS A 314 -2.43 -18.95 -20.16
CA LYS A 314 -3.03 -17.83 -20.89
C LYS A 314 -3.44 -18.18 -22.32
N SER A 315 -2.78 -19.17 -22.92
CA SER A 315 -3.13 -19.62 -24.27
C SER A 315 -4.51 -20.29 -24.27
N PRO A 316 -5.42 -19.92 -25.20
CA PRO A 316 -6.71 -20.59 -25.35
C PRO A 316 -6.58 -22.05 -25.81
N ASP A 317 -5.43 -22.45 -26.36
CA ASP A 317 -5.17 -23.81 -26.83
C ASP A 317 -4.83 -24.78 -25.69
N ALA A 318 -4.55 -24.26 -24.48
CA ALA A 318 -4.35 -25.08 -23.30
C ALA A 318 -5.71 -25.63 -22.82
N HIS A 319 -5.92 -26.94 -22.94
CA HIS A 319 -7.17 -27.59 -22.52
C HIS A 319 -7.15 -27.99 -21.03
N PHE A 320 -5.97 -28.07 -20.41
CA PHE A 320 -5.82 -28.39 -18.99
C PHE A 320 -4.68 -27.56 -18.36
N SER A 321 -4.85 -27.21 -17.09
CA SER A 321 -3.81 -26.66 -16.24
C SER A 321 -3.88 -27.33 -14.87
N GLY A 322 -2.74 -27.71 -14.32
CA GLY A 322 -2.63 -28.33 -13.01
C GLY A 322 -1.29 -28.03 -12.37
N ILE A 323 -1.05 -28.65 -11.21
CA ILE A 323 0.20 -28.50 -10.46
C ILE A 323 1.11 -29.69 -10.73
N LEU A 324 2.29 -29.43 -11.30
CA LEU A 324 3.31 -30.44 -11.54
C LEU A 324 4.06 -30.75 -10.24
N LYS A 325 4.41 -29.69 -9.51
CA LYS A 325 5.17 -29.79 -8.27
C LYS A 325 4.74 -28.70 -7.30
N PHE A 326 4.55 -29.08 -6.04
CA PHE A 326 4.35 -28.12 -4.96
C PHE A 326 5.16 -28.54 -3.75
N GLU A 327 6.05 -27.66 -3.30
CA GLU A 327 7.03 -27.95 -2.26
C GLU A 327 6.93 -26.93 -1.14
N GLU A 328 6.77 -27.40 0.09
CA GLU A 328 7.01 -26.55 1.24
C GLU A 328 8.53 -26.35 1.37
N MET A 329 8.95 -25.11 1.50
CA MET A 329 10.36 -24.71 1.53
C MET A 329 10.72 -24.13 2.88
N ASN A 330 12.01 -24.11 3.19
CA ASN A 330 12.59 -23.25 4.21
C ASN A 330 13.78 -22.49 3.62
N VAL A 331 14.09 -21.33 4.18
CA VAL A 331 15.31 -20.58 3.82
C VAL A 331 16.44 -21.04 4.74
N ASP A 332 17.55 -21.49 4.15
CA ASP A 332 18.76 -21.78 4.92
C ASP A 332 19.31 -20.48 5.54
N GLY A 333 19.46 -20.44 6.86
CA GLY A 333 19.87 -19.23 7.59
C GLY A 333 21.26 -18.71 7.23
N GLY A 334 22.10 -19.54 6.59
CA GLY A 334 23.42 -19.16 6.08
C GLY A 334 23.37 -18.79 4.61
N SER A 335 23.13 -19.77 3.73
CA SER A 335 23.22 -19.57 2.27
C SER A 335 22.08 -18.74 1.69
N ARG A 336 20.98 -18.57 2.43
CA ARG A 336 19.71 -17.99 1.99
C ARG A 336 19.01 -18.78 0.88
N GLU A 337 19.49 -19.98 0.55
CA GLU A 337 18.87 -20.83 -0.45
C GLU A 337 17.58 -21.46 0.06
N LEU A 338 16.63 -21.67 -0.84
CA LEU A 338 15.42 -22.43 -0.57
C LEU A 338 15.75 -23.92 -0.52
N ARG A 339 15.34 -24.58 0.56
CA ARG A 339 15.44 -26.04 0.72
C ARG A 339 14.07 -26.66 0.87
N THR A 340 13.81 -27.71 0.09
CA THR A 340 12.58 -28.49 0.20
C THR A 340 12.51 -29.14 1.58
N VAL A 341 11.40 -28.89 2.28
CA VAL A 341 11.05 -29.53 3.55
C VAL A 341 10.20 -30.76 3.28
N ARG A 342 9.16 -30.62 2.45
CA ARG A 342 8.30 -31.72 1.99
C ARG A 342 7.63 -31.39 0.66
N LEU A 343 7.18 -32.43 -0.02
CA LEU A 343 6.31 -32.33 -1.19
C LEU A 343 4.85 -32.34 -0.74
N LEU A 344 4.05 -31.46 -1.33
CA LEU A 344 2.61 -31.35 -1.13
C LEU A 344 1.93 -31.90 -2.39
N ASN A 345 0.95 -32.79 -2.24
CA ASN A 345 0.24 -33.43 -3.34
C ASN A 345 -1.15 -33.90 -2.87
N GLY A 346 -1.90 -34.66 -3.67
CA GLY A 346 -3.14 -35.29 -3.24
C GLY A 346 -4.13 -34.28 -2.65
N ASP A 347 -4.64 -34.56 -1.45
CA ASP A 347 -5.61 -33.72 -0.75
C ASP A 347 -5.06 -32.32 -0.45
N GLU A 348 -3.77 -32.19 -0.13
CA GLU A 348 -3.09 -30.91 0.14
C GLU A 348 -3.05 -29.98 -1.09
N THR A 349 -3.29 -30.52 -2.29
CA THR A 349 -3.41 -29.75 -3.54
C THR A 349 -4.79 -29.85 -4.17
N ARG A 350 -5.73 -30.52 -3.51
CA ARG A 350 -7.06 -30.86 -4.07
C ARG A 350 -6.93 -31.57 -5.43
N SER A 351 -6.05 -32.56 -5.50
CA SER A 351 -5.70 -33.28 -6.73
C SER A 351 -5.12 -32.37 -7.83
N GLY A 352 -4.21 -31.47 -7.44
CA GLY A 352 -3.49 -30.57 -8.35
C GLY A 352 -4.28 -29.34 -8.81
N LEU A 353 -5.43 -29.06 -8.20
CA LEU A 353 -6.27 -27.90 -8.54
C LEU A 353 -5.78 -26.59 -7.92
N PHE A 354 -5.23 -26.65 -6.70
CA PHE A 354 -4.86 -25.46 -5.93
C PHE A 354 -3.52 -25.64 -5.22
N ALA A 355 -2.69 -24.60 -5.26
CA ALA A 355 -1.54 -24.47 -4.38
C ALA A 355 -2.06 -23.84 -3.08
N ILE A 356 -2.40 -24.69 -2.10
CA ILE A 356 -3.04 -24.27 -0.86
C ILE A 356 -1.97 -23.89 0.16
N MET A 357 -2.07 -22.68 0.71
CA MET A 357 -1.29 -22.18 1.84
C MET A 357 -2.24 -22.01 3.04
N PRO A 358 -2.42 -23.04 3.88
CA PRO A 358 -3.44 -23.02 4.93
C PRO A 358 -3.21 -21.92 5.97
N SER A 359 -4.26 -21.58 6.72
CA SER A 359 -4.12 -20.81 7.96
C SER A 359 -3.40 -21.64 9.04
N GLU A 360 -2.97 -20.98 10.13
CA GLU A 360 -2.32 -21.68 11.24
C GLU A 360 -3.26 -22.63 11.98
N ASP A 361 -4.54 -22.26 12.07
CA ASP A 361 -5.60 -23.06 12.67
C ASP A 361 -6.79 -23.17 11.69
N PRO A 362 -6.75 -24.11 10.74
CA PRO A 362 -7.84 -24.32 9.80
C PRO A 362 -9.08 -24.89 10.49
N ASP A 363 -10.22 -24.21 10.35
CA ASP A 363 -11.49 -24.71 10.88
C ASP A 363 -12.05 -25.83 10.01
N TYR A 364 -12.07 -27.05 10.55
CA TYR A 364 -12.64 -28.21 9.84
C TYR A 364 -14.16 -28.38 10.01
N GLY A 365 -14.84 -27.52 10.78
CA GLY A 365 -16.31 -27.58 10.92
C GLY A 365 -16.84 -28.90 11.45
N GLY A 366 -16.01 -29.66 12.20
CA GLY A 366 -16.32 -31.01 12.67
C GLY A 366 -16.09 -32.13 11.64
N PHE A 367 -15.57 -31.83 10.45
CA PHE A 367 -15.17 -32.84 9.48
C PHE A 367 -13.91 -33.60 9.97
N PRO A 368 -13.88 -34.94 9.88
CA PRO A 368 -12.84 -35.74 10.53
C PRO A 368 -11.50 -35.81 9.77
N ILE A 369 -11.45 -35.37 8.50
CA ILE A 369 -10.24 -35.45 7.67
C ILE A 369 -9.62 -34.06 7.55
N SER A 370 -8.37 -33.94 8.01
CA SER A 370 -7.58 -32.72 7.89
C SER A 370 -6.90 -32.64 6.51
N VAL A 371 -7.54 -31.97 5.55
CA VAL A 371 -7.04 -31.83 4.16
C VAL A 371 -6.13 -30.61 3.95
N THR A 372 -6.05 -29.71 4.93
CA THR A 372 -5.24 -28.49 4.89
C THR A 372 -4.21 -28.50 6.01
N ILE A 373 -3.15 -29.30 5.86
CA ILE A 373 -2.10 -29.40 6.88
C ILE A 373 -1.30 -28.08 6.90
N PRO A 374 -1.28 -27.31 8.00
CA PRO A 374 -0.63 -26.00 8.04
C PRO A 374 0.81 -26.02 7.51
N ALA A 375 1.12 -25.05 6.64
CA ALA A 375 2.49 -24.82 6.19
C ALA A 375 3.30 -24.29 7.38
N ARG A 376 4.23 -25.09 7.89
CA ARG A 376 5.03 -24.77 9.08
C ARG A 376 5.95 -23.58 8.83
N THR A 377 6.37 -23.39 7.58
CA THR A 377 7.34 -22.36 7.22
C THR A 377 6.70 -21.08 6.69
N GLY A 378 5.47 -21.15 6.16
CA GLY A 378 4.84 -20.07 5.40
C GLY A 378 5.51 -19.80 4.05
N ILE A 379 6.29 -20.75 3.52
CA ILE A 379 7.06 -20.63 2.28
C ILE A 379 6.82 -21.87 1.44
N ALA A 380 6.38 -21.71 0.20
CA ALA A 380 6.25 -22.82 -0.74
C ALA A 380 6.62 -22.41 -2.17
N VAL A 381 7.10 -23.35 -2.97
CA VAL A 381 7.31 -23.15 -4.41
C VAL A 381 6.35 -24.05 -5.18
N CYS A 382 5.58 -23.44 -6.07
CA CYS A 382 4.64 -24.13 -6.95
C CYS A 382 5.11 -24.03 -8.40
N GLN A 383 5.03 -25.16 -9.10
CA GLN A 383 5.26 -25.27 -10.53
C GLN A 383 3.98 -25.78 -11.21
N PRO A 384 3.15 -24.92 -11.83
CA PRO A 384 2.06 -25.36 -12.69
C PRO A 384 2.54 -25.95 -14.02
N TYR A 385 1.69 -26.75 -14.67
CA TYR A 385 1.87 -27.23 -16.03
C TYR A 385 0.57 -27.15 -16.81
N ALA A 386 0.68 -27.06 -18.14
CA ALA A 386 -0.45 -27.05 -19.05
C ALA A 386 -0.31 -28.16 -20.10
N LEU A 387 -1.44 -28.69 -20.54
CA LEU A 387 -1.50 -29.63 -21.66
C LEU A 387 -2.10 -28.92 -22.87
N PHE A 388 -1.45 -29.16 -24.01
CA PHE A 388 -1.85 -28.70 -25.33
C PHE A 388 -2.09 -29.92 -26.20
N ASP A 389 -2.87 -29.75 -27.26
CA ASP A 389 -2.90 -30.75 -28.32
C ASP A 389 -1.56 -30.74 -29.07
N GLU A 390 -1.13 -31.89 -29.59
CA GLU A 390 0.10 -32.01 -30.40
C GLU A 390 0.03 -31.24 -31.73
#